data_AF-A0A0P4WDW1-F1
#
_entry.id   AF-A0A0P4WDW1-F1
#
_cell.length_a   1.000
_cell.length_b   1.000
_cell.length_c   1.000
_cell.angle_alpha   90.00
_cell.angle_beta   90.00
_cell.angle_gamma   90.00
#
_symmetry.space_group_name_H-M   'P 1'
#
loop_
_entity.id
_entity.type
_entity.pdbx_description
1 polymer ?
#
loop_
_entity_poly.entity_id
_entity_poly.type
_entity_poly.pdbx_seq_one_letter_code
_entity_poly.pdbx_strand_id
1 'polypeptide(L)'
;MEVLQWNCLSPAVQVKLLFLLDIGDMTSHDIDHQDDLTSAPTKARDAFLSVLQDRQHRFVCVTDILKARVKHLQEYPFISLAAGTLANDLSVRKDDEDLLTLVHVCRHLGVECSHLEEKTKNVQKKLSLTEEEMEGNLLIYAENLRMLRLCDALTDRQVMQLFGLTVENNVMNEFVDTHLKVSADKLEQTKGLKEALFFYLIRTLELNNKLNRIYTSKLKALLEKLQSQTESDAERRVLSEAISSMDDYPAGERPAGLCVVFCVTRGRKGAEAEIEKVKHAFGKSLGYTVQIEENPDMEKLEEYLRLLRKPKYKYYDSIVYWFMSHGSEETMELADGYRIERKAIIHKFSILDHFRKKPKIFFMAQCQGNSTIRLRRKSE
;
A
#
# COMPACT_ATOMS: atom_id res chain seq x y z
N MET A 1 25.08 15.05 17.36
CA MET A 1 24.84 15.60 16.01
C MET A 1 23.34 15.55 15.81
N GLU A 2 22.64 16.68 15.62
CA GLU A 2 21.21 16.63 15.28
C GLU A 2 21.10 16.19 13.81
N VAL A 3 20.43 15.08 13.61
CA VAL A 3 20.55 14.23 12.41
C VAL A 3 19.58 14.65 11.30
N LEU A 4 18.40 15.10 11.71
CA LEU A 4 17.49 15.85 10.89
C LEU A 4 17.42 17.24 11.53
N GLN A 5 17.26 18.27 10.71
CA GLN A 5 16.95 19.61 11.20
C GLN A 5 15.49 19.64 11.70
N TRP A 6 15.22 18.90 12.78
CA TRP A 6 13.88 18.74 13.36
C TRP A 6 13.23 20.08 13.68
N ASN A 7 14.04 21.04 14.12
CA ASN A 7 13.63 22.40 14.45
C ASN A 7 13.23 23.22 13.20
N CYS A 8 13.61 22.77 12.00
CA CYS A 8 13.25 23.38 10.72
C CYS A 8 12.01 22.72 10.09
N LEU A 9 11.60 21.53 10.55
CA LEU A 9 10.39 20.88 10.08
C LEU A 9 9.17 21.53 10.71
N SER A 10 8.19 21.92 9.88
CA SER A 10 6.92 22.40 10.39
C SER A 10 6.18 21.27 11.14
N PRO A 11 5.36 21.58 12.16
CA PRO A 11 4.59 20.57 12.85
C PRO A 11 3.73 19.71 11.91
N ALA A 12 3.14 20.31 10.86
CA ALA A 12 2.38 19.59 9.86
C ALA A 12 3.21 18.51 9.15
N VAL A 13 4.46 18.83 8.77
CA VAL A 13 5.36 17.84 8.15
C VAL A 13 5.72 16.74 9.14
N GLN A 14 5.97 17.06 10.40
CA GLN A 14 6.28 16.06 11.44
C GLN A 14 5.11 15.09 11.66
N VAL A 15 3.87 15.59 11.73
CA VAL A 15 2.68 14.75 11.88
C VAL A 15 2.50 13.85 10.66
N LYS A 16 2.61 14.39 9.44
CA LYS A 16 2.54 13.59 8.19
C LYS A 16 3.61 12.52 8.15
N LEU A 17 4.85 12.87 8.53
CA LEU A 17 5.97 11.93 8.60
C LEU A 17 5.66 10.79 9.57
N LEU A 18 5.19 11.09 10.79
CA LEU A 18 4.83 10.07 11.77
C LEU A 18 3.68 9.19 11.27
N PHE A 19 2.65 9.78 10.66
CA PHE A 19 1.52 9.03 10.10
C PHE A 19 1.97 8.05 9.03
N LEU A 20 2.73 8.52 8.03
CA LEU A 20 3.18 7.68 6.91
C LEU A 20 4.14 6.56 7.35
N LEU A 21 4.91 6.80 8.41
CA LEU A 21 5.84 5.82 8.98
C LEU A 21 5.19 4.78 9.88
N ASP A 22 3.99 5.07 10.40
CA ASP A 22 3.24 4.10 11.19
C ASP A 22 2.39 3.25 10.25
N ILE A 23 2.47 1.94 10.39
CA ILE A 23 1.70 1.01 9.56
C ILE A 23 0.33 0.88 10.22
N GLY A 24 -0.65 1.70 9.80
CA GLY A 24 -2.00 1.56 10.33
C GLY A 24 -2.87 0.51 9.63
N ASP A 25 -2.32 -0.23 8.66
CA ASP A 25 -3.00 -1.38 8.09
C ASP A 25 -2.46 -2.69 8.69
N MET A 26 -3.27 -3.33 9.52
CA MET A 26 -3.08 -4.68 10.06
C MET A 26 -3.21 -5.78 8.98
N THR A 27 -2.89 -5.51 7.71
CA THR A 27 -2.90 -6.53 6.65
C THR A 27 -1.76 -7.54 6.77
N SER A 28 -0.75 -7.27 7.60
CA SER A 28 0.37 -8.17 7.89
C SER A 28 0.25 -8.95 9.21
N HIS A 29 -0.85 -8.84 9.96
CA HIS A 29 -1.02 -9.61 11.20
C HIS A 29 -2.15 -10.65 11.07
N ASP A 30 -1.91 -11.79 11.70
CA ASP A 30 -2.71 -13.01 11.70
C ASP A 30 -4.10 -12.80 12.32
N ILE A 31 -5.03 -12.17 11.59
CA ILE A 31 -6.45 -12.08 12.00
C ILE A 31 -7.21 -13.39 11.73
N ASP A 32 -6.55 -14.55 11.90
CA ASP A 32 -7.24 -15.84 12.12
C ASP A 32 -7.00 -16.39 13.54
N HIS A 33 -6.10 -15.76 14.32
CA HIS A 33 -5.97 -16.04 15.74
C HIS A 33 -6.53 -14.88 16.55
N GLN A 34 -7.72 -15.10 17.09
CA GLN A 34 -8.47 -14.19 17.96
C GLN A 34 -7.75 -13.87 19.28
N ASP A 35 -6.60 -14.49 19.55
CA ASP A 35 -5.93 -14.48 20.85
C ASP A 35 -4.70 -13.56 20.95
N ASP A 36 -4.27 -12.89 19.87
CA ASP A 36 -3.09 -11.99 19.90
C ASP A 36 -3.40 -10.53 19.54
N LEU A 37 -4.56 -10.05 20.02
CA LEU A 37 -5.01 -8.65 19.98
C LEU A 37 -4.15 -7.66 20.80
N THR A 38 -2.92 -8.03 21.21
CA THR A 38 -2.12 -7.27 22.20
C THR A 38 -0.83 -6.62 21.66
N SER A 39 -0.60 -6.51 20.36
CA SER A 39 0.47 -5.62 19.85
C SER A 39 0.13 -5.06 18.45
N ALA A 40 0.10 -3.75 18.18
CA ALA A 40 0.61 -2.61 18.91
C ALA A 40 -0.39 -1.45 18.86
N PRO A 41 -0.53 -0.66 19.94
CA PRO A 41 -1.10 0.68 19.82
C PRO A 41 -0.31 1.44 18.74
N THR A 42 -1.02 2.10 17.83
CA THR A 42 -0.38 2.99 16.85
C THR A 42 0.26 4.11 17.65
N LYS A 43 1.59 4.06 17.83
CA LYS A 43 2.34 5.11 18.54
C LYS A 43 2.01 6.49 17.95
N ALA A 44 1.65 6.53 16.66
CA ALA A 44 1.13 7.72 16.01
C ALA A 44 -0.22 8.19 16.61
N ARG A 45 -1.23 7.32 16.80
CA ARG A 45 -2.50 7.71 17.43
C ARG A 45 -2.27 8.34 18.80
N ASP A 46 -1.47 7.68 19.65
CA ASP A 46 -1.25 8.15 21.02
C ASP A 46 -0.50 9.49 21.04
N ALA A 47 0.45 9.66 20.12
CA ALA A 47 1.13 10.92 19.93
C ALA A 47 0.16 12.02 19.48
N PHE A 48 -0.68 11.74 18.49
CA PHE A 48 -1.68 12.71 18.00
C PHE A 48 -2.70 13.05 19.08
N LEU A 49 -3.19 12.07 19.83
CA LEU A 49 -4.07 12.29 20.97
C LEU A 49 -3.41 13.20 22.02
N SER A 50 -2.13 12.95 22.33
CA SER A 50 -1.36 13.78 23.27
C SER A 50 -1.23 15.23 22.78
N VAL A 51 -1.01 15.47 21.48
CA VAL A 51 -1.02 16.81 20.89
C VAL A 51 -2.39 17.49 21.04
N LEU A 52 -3.46 16.74 20.77
CA LEU A 52 -4.83 17.25 20.81
C LEU A 52 -5.30 17.56 22.25
N GLN A 53 -4.78 16.84 23.25
CA GLN A 53 -5.06 17.05 24.68
C GLN A 53 -4.15 18.12 25.34
N ASP A 54 -2.95 18.38 24.80
CA ASP A 54 -2.08 19.44 25.31
C ASP A 54 -2.77 20.81 25.14
N ARG A 55 -2.94 21.57 26.22
CA ARG A 55 -3.57 22.89 26.20
C ARG A 55 -2.83 23.89 25.31
N GLN A 56 -1.53 23.70 25.13
CA GLN A 56 -0.63 24.48 24.28
C GLN A 56 -0.40 23.82 22.92
N HIS A 57 -1.01 22.65 22.65
CA HIS A 57 -0.89 21.91 21.39
C HIS A 57 0.56 21.71 20.94
N ARG A 58 1.43 21.32 21.88
CA ARG A 58 2.86 21.12 21.59
C ARG A 58 3.08 19.76 20.93
N PHE A 59 3.93 19.74 19.91
CA PHE A 59 4.25 18.54 19.12
C PHE A 59 5.50 17.79 19.63
N VAL A 60 5.83 17.96 20.91
CA VAL A 60 7.04 17.38 21.53
C VAL A 60 7.02 15.84 21.45
N CYS A 61 5.88 15.21 21.76
CA CYS A 61 5.74 13.75 21.67
C CYS A 61 5.98 13.22 20.25
N VAL A 62 5.45 13.90 19.22
CA VAL A 62 5.65 13.54 17.80
C VAL A 62 7.14 13.66 17.45
N THR A 63 7.76 14.77 17.83
CA THR A 63 9.19 15.02 17.59
C THR A 63 10.06 13.97 18.27
N ASP A 64 9.78 13.62 19.53
CA ASP A 64 10.57 12.67 20.32
C ASP A 64 10.49 11.25 19.74
N ILE A 65 9.29 10.82 19.31
CA ILE A 65 9.11 9.51 18.65
C ILE A 65 9.92 9.45 17.36
N LEU A 66 9.85 10.50 16.53
CA LEU A 66 10.59 10.56 15.28
C LEU A 66 12.11 10.59 15.51
N LYS A 67 12.59 11.38 16.48
CA LYS A 67 13.99 11.41 16.91
C LYS A 67 14.47 10.04 17.37
N ALA A 68 13.70 9.36 18.21
CA ALA A 68 14.03 8.03 18.70
C ALA A 68 14.11 7.00 17.55
N ARG A 69 13.16 7.04 16.61
CA ARG A 69 13.14 6.13 15.46
C ARG A 69 14.33 6.34 14.54
N VAL A 70 14.66 7.60 14.22
CA VAL A 70 15.81 7.93 13.36
C VAL A 70 17.12 7.54 14.03
N LYS A 71 17.28 7.84 15.33
CA LYS A 71 18.46 7.43 16.10
C LYS A 71 18.63 5.90 16.08
N HIS A 72 17.56 5.14 16.31
CA HIS A 72 17.57 3.68 16.24
C HIS A 72 18.05 3.18 14.87
N LEU A 73 17.50 3.73 13.77
CA LEU A 73 17.86 3.29 12.42
C LEU A 73 19.31 3.65 12.02
N GLN A 74 19.87 4.70 12.61
CA GLN A 74 21.28 5.04 12.44
C GLN A 74 22.20 4.10 13.20
N GLU A 75 21.88 3.80 14.45
CA GLU A 75 22.70 2.96 15.33
C GLU A 75 22.54 1.47 15.02
N TYR A 76 21.44 1.08 14.38
CA TYR A 76 21.14 -0.29 14.01
C TYR A 76 22.24 -0.88 13.09
N PRO A 77 22.91 -1.98 13.48
CA PRO A 77 23.97 -2.58 12.68
C PRO A 77 23.41 -3.23 11.42
N PHE A 78 23.92 -2.85 10.25
CA PHE A 78 23.58 -3.54 9.01
C PHE A 78 24.19 -4.95 9.03
N ILE A 79 23.33 -5.97 8.98
CA ILE A 79 23.73 -7.38 8.94
C ILE A 79 23.37 -7.93 7.56
N SER A 80 24.40 -8.29 6.78
CA SER A 80 24.25 -9.10 5.58
C SER A 80 24.50 -10.56 5.93
N LEU A 81 23.56 -11.45 5.62
CA LEU A 81 23.81 -12.89 5.67
C LEU A 81 24.61 -13.31 4.43
N ALA A 82 25.17 -14.52 4.46
CA ALA A 82 25.86 -15.07 3.31
C ALA A 82 24.89 -15.26 2.14
N ALA A 83 25.30 -14.81 0.95
CA ALA A 83 24.52 -14.94 -0.27
C ALA A 83 24.18 -16.40 -0.58
N GLY A 84 22.98 -16.65 -1.11
CA GLY A 84 22.54 -17.99 -1.52
C GLY A 84 21.90 -18.85 -0.42
N THR A 85 21.70 -18.32 0.80
CA THR A 85 20.93 -19.02 1.83
C THR A 85 19.45 -18.64 1.78
N LEU A 86 18.55 -19.60 2.03
CA LEU A 86 17.11 -19.34 2.13
C LEU A 86 16.80 -18.29 3.22
N ALA A 87 17.60 -18.27 4.29
CA ALA A 87 17.56 -17.25 5.32
C ALA A 87 17.88 -15.86 4.76
N ASN A 88 18.95 -15.69 3.98
CA ASN A 88 19.28 -14.41 3.33
C ASN A 88 18.19 -13.94 2.36
N ASP A 89 17.58 -14.85 1.61
CA ASP A 89 16.56 -14.54 0.60
C ASP A 89 15.21 -14.10 1.20
N LEU A 90 14.95 -14.44 2.46
CA LEU A 90 13.70 -14.14 3.17
C LEU A 90 13.89 -13.20 4.36
N SER A 91 15.11 -13.02 4.87
CA SER A 91 15.38 -12.20 6.05
C SER A 91 15.47 -10.72 5.69
N VAL A 92 14.32 -10.06 5.69
CA VAL A 92 14.27 -8.60 5.75
C VAL A 92 13.89 -8.26 7.17
N ARG A 93 14.81 -7.58 7.86
CA ARG A 93 14.51 -7.17 9.23
C ARG A 93 13.52 -6.03 9.19
N LYS A 94 12.66 -5.94 10.20
CA LYS A 94 11.76 -4.79 10.36
C LYS A 94 12.51 -3.45 10.26
N ASP A 95 13.73 -3.40 10.79
CA ASP A 95 14.62 -2.23 10.68
C ASP A 95 15.02 -1.89 9.24
N ASP A 96 15.22 -2.89 8.37
CA ASP A 96 15.52 -2.70 6.94
C ASP A 96 14.32 -2.05 6.24
N GLU A 97 13.12 -2.54 6.54
CA GLU A 97 11.87 -2.01 5.99
C GLU A 97 11.57 -0.60 6.50
N ASP A 98 11.78 -0.37 7.79
CA ASP A 98 11.60 0.92 8.46
C ASP A 98 12.58 1.97 7.89
N LEU A 99 13.83 1.58 7.63
CA LEU A 99 14.83 2.45 6.99
C LEU A 99 14.39 2.87 5.58
N LEU A 100 13.98 1.88 4.76
CA LEU A 100 13.52 2.12 3.40
C LEU A 100 12.29 3.03 3.37
N THR A 101 11.30 2.72 4.20
CA THR A 101 10.06 3.51 4.33
C THR A 101 10.38 4.93 4.78
N LEU A 102 11.23 5.10 5.79
CA LEU A 102 11.66 6.42 6.28
C LEU A 102 12.25 7.28 5.17
N VAL A 103 13.23 6.77 4.43
CA VAL A 103 13.90 7.56 3.39
C VAL A 103 12.95 7.94 2.26
N HIS A 104 12.05 7.04 1.85
CA HIS A 104 11.07 7.33 0.81
C HIS A 104 10.02 8.34 1.27
N VAL A 105 9.51 8.20 2.50
CA VAL A 105 8.59 9.17 3.09
C VAL A 105 9.25 10.53 3.25
N CYS A 106 10.50 10.60 3.72
CA CYS A 106 11.25 11.83 3.81
C CYS A 106 11.38 12.50 2.44
N ARG A 107 11.79 11.75 1.40
CA ARG A 107 11.86 12.25 0.02
C ARG A 107 10.51 12.77 -0.47
N HIS A 108 9.43 12.02 -0.24
CA HIS A 108 8.07 12.40 -0.63
C HIS A 108 7.62 13.71 0.03
N LEU A 109 7.99 13.93 1.30
CA LEU A 109 7.66 15.15 2.05
C LEU A 109 8.70 16.29 1.87
N GLY A 110 9.71 16.13 1.02
CA GLY A 110 10.77 17.13 0.83
C GLY A 110 11.70 17.29 2.03
N VAL A 111 11.82 16.26 2.87
CA VAL A 111 12.71 16.22 4.04
C VAL A 111 14.04 15.59 3.65
N GLU A 112 15.13 16.32 3.86
CA GLU A 112 16.48 15.84 3.57
C GLU A 112 16.90 14.74 4.57
N CYS A 113 17.39 13.60 4.08
CA CYS A 113 17.84 12.47 4.92
C CYS A 113 19.15 11.84 4.40
N SER A 114 20.05 12.66 3.87
CA SER A 114 21.30 12.25 3.20
C SER A 114 22.17 11.29 4.03
N HIS A 115 22.20 11.49 5.36
CA HIS A 115 22.96 10.67 6.31
C HIS A 115 22.51 9.19 6.39
N LEU A 116 21.36 8.82 5.81
CA LEU A 116 20.90 7.42 5.73
C LEU A 116 21.16 6.78 4.36
N GLU A 117 21.54 7.55 3.34
CA GLU A 117 21.58 7.10 1.94
C GLU A 117 22.49 5.88 1.71
N GLU A 118 23.66 5.85 2.34
CA GLU A 118 24.58 4.72 2.19
C GLU A 118 23.96 3.43 2.77
N LYS A 119 23.37 3.51 3.95
CA LYS A 119 22.71 2.37 4.59
C LYS A 119 21.48 1.93 3.77
N THR A 120 20.72 2.89 3.27
CA THR A 120 19.59 2.65 2.37
C THR A 120 20.03 1.91 1.11
N LYS A 121 21.12 2.34 0.45
CA LYS A 121 21.68 1.65 -0.72
C LYS A 121 22.06 0.20 -0.42
N ASN A 122 22.63 -0.07 0.76
CA ASN A 122 22.98 -1.42 1.18
C ASN A 122 21.73 -2.30 1.36
N VAL A 123 20.67 -1.77 1.97
CA VAL A 123 19.39 -2.48 2.10
C VAL A 123 18.70 -2.68 0.75
N GLN A 124 18.72 -1.68 -0.14
CA GLN A 124 18.16 -1.81 -1.50
C GLN A 124 18.84 -2.93 -2.29
N LYS A 125 20.17 -3.03 -2.20
CA LYS A 125 20.96 -4.15 -2.78
C LYS A 125 20.58 -5.49 -2.17
N LYS A 126 20.46 -5.56 -0.85
CA LYS A 126 20.01 -6.78 -0.14
C LYS A 126 18.64 -7.26 -0.63
N LEU A 127 17.71 -6.33 -0.90
CA LEU A 127 16.39 -6.64 -1.44
C LEU A 127 16.35 -6.94 -2.93
N SER A 128 17.46 -6.73 -3.67
CA SER A 128 17.48 -6.82 -5.14
C SER A 128 16.37 -5.97 -5.78
N LEU A 129 16.25 -4.71 -5.33
CA LEU A 129 15.39 -3.72 -5.97
C LEU A 129 16.02 -3.24 -7.27
N THR A 130 15.20 -3.08 -8.29
CA THR A 130 15.55 -2.45 -9.57
C THR A 130 15.61 -0.93 -9.45
N GLU A 131 16.27 -0.24 -10.37
CA GLU A 131 16.32 1.25 -10.39
C GLU A 131 14.92 1.86 -10.39
N GLU A 132 13.98 1.31 -11.16
CA GLU A 132 12.59 1.76 -11.18
C GLU A 132 11.89 1.59 -9.81
N GLU A 133 12.15 0.47 -9.12
CA GLU A 133 11.64 0.23 -7.76
C GLU A 133 12.30 1.16 -6.71
N MET A 134 13.52 1.65 -6.97
CA MET A 134 14.26 2.55 -6.07
C MET A 134 13.91 4.04 -6.26
N GLU A 135 13.55 4.44 -7.49
CA GLU A 135 13.18 5.80 -7.84
C GLU A 135 11.71 6.11 -7.51
N GLY A 136 10.84 5.10 -7.57
CA GLY A 136 9.41 5.24 -7.27
C GLY A 136 9.10 5.41 -5.77
N ASN A 137 7.90 5.92 -5.47
CA ASN A 137 7.34 5.94 -4.10
C ASN A 137 6.84 4.54 -3.65
N LEU A 138 7.42 3.46 -4.20
CA LEU A 138 6.97 2.08 -4.02
C LEU A 138 6.94 1.67 -2.54
N LEU A 139 7.84 2.21 -1.72
CA LEU A 139 8.02 1.80 -0.33
C LEU A 139 7.11 2.54 0.66
N ILE A 140 6.18 3.37 0.17
CA ILE A 140 5.15 4.00 0.99
C ILE A 140 3.82 3.27 0.76
N TYR A 141 3.15 2.88 1.85
CA TYR A 141 1.85 2.23 1.78
C TYR A 141 0.81 3.11 1.06
N ALA A 142 0.20 2.59 -0.01
CA ALA A 142 -0.74 3.34 -0.84
C ALA A 142 -1.99 3.81 -0.07
N GLU A 143 -2.43 3.06 0.95
CA GLU A 143 -3.50 3.48 1.85
C GLU A 143 -3.16 4.75 2.61
N ASN A 144 -1.95 4.79 3.17
CA ASN A 144 -1.44 5.95 3.90
C ASN A 144 -1.30 7.15 2.95
N LEU A 145 -0.82 6.95 1.72
CA LEU A 145 -0.78 8.01 0.70
C LEU A 145 -2.18 8.52 0.33
N ARG A 146 -3.16 7.61 0.18
CA ARG A 146 -4.56 7.99 -0.08
C ARG A 146 -5.13 8.83 1.07
N MET A 147 -4.88 8.43 2.31
CA MET A 147 -5.31 9.19 3.51
C MET A 147 -4.59 10.53 3.62
N LEU A 148 -3.30 10.61 3.27
CA LEU A 148 -2.57 11.86 3.22
C LEU A 148 -3.18 12.82 2.20
N ARG A 149 -3.45 12.36 0.97
CA ARG A 149 -4.10 13.16 -0.08
C ARG A 149 -5.47 13.66 0.36
N LEU A 150 -6.24 12.81 1.05
CA LEU A 150 -7.53 13.21 1.63
C LEU A 150 -7.35 14.30 2.69
N CYS A 151 -6.39 14.16 3.61
CA CYS A 151 -6.08 15.19 4.61
C CYS A 151 -5.71 16.54 3.97
N ASP A 152 -4.92 16.50 2.89
CA ASP A 152 -4.46 17.69 2.17
C ASP A 152 -5.58 18.36 1.37
N ALA A 153 -6.55 17.58 0.89
CA ALA A 153 -7.71 18.07 0.17
C ALA A 153 -8.76 18.73 1.08
N LEU A 154 -8.85 18.32 2.34
CA LEU A 154 -9.83 18.85 3.30
C LEU A 154 -9.35 20.13 3.98
N THR A 155 -10.27 21.08 4.15
CA THR A 155 -10.07 22.30 4.95
C THR A 155 -10.09 22.01 6.45
N ASP A 156 -9.57 22.94 7.26
CA ASP A 156 -9.60 22.85 8.72
C ASP A 156 -11.03 22.65 9.25
N ARG A 157 -11.97 23.45 8.73
CA ARG A 157 -13.40 23.37 9.05
C ARG A 157 -13.98 22.01 8.70
N GLN A 158 -13.65 21.47 7.52
CA GLN A 158 -14.14 20.15 7.08
C GLN A 158 -13.61 19.02 7.94
N VAL A 159 -12.33 19.07 8.35
CA VAL A 159 -11.77 18.07 9.29
C VAL A 159 -12.46 18.14 10.64
N MET A 160 -12.77 19.35 11.14
CA MET A 160 -13.52 19.52 12.39
C MET A 160 -14.96 18.98 12.28
N GLN A 161 -15.65 19.24 11.18
CA GLN A 161 -16.99 18.71 10.92
C GLN A 161 -16.96 17.17 10.79
N LEU A 162 -15.96 16.62 10.10
CA LEU A 162 -15.77 15.18 9.98
C LEU A 162 -15.59 14.55 11.37
N PHE A 163 -14.78 15.15 12.24
CA PHE A 163 -14.63 14.72 13.63
C PHE A 163 -15.96 14.76 14.38
N GLY A 164 -16.72 15.86 14.28
CA GLY A 164 -18.07 15.97 14.87
C GLY A 164 -19.00 14.84 14.41
N LEU A 165 -19.06 14.57 13.11
CA LEU A 165 -19.85 13.48 12.54
C LEU A 165 -19.43 12.11 13.09
N THR A 166 -18.14 11.88 13.34
CA THR A 166 -17.67 10.60 13.89
C THR A 166 -18.13 10.37 15.32
N VAL A 167 -18.19 11.44 16.12
CA VAL A 167 -18.72 11.44 17.49
C VAL A 167 -20.24 11.25 17.47
N GLU A 168 -20.97 12.04 16.68
CA GLU A 168 -22.44 11.99 16.59
C GLU A 168 -22.95 10.62 16.14
N ASN A 169 -22.22 9.94 15.24
CA ASN A 169 -22.63 8.67 14.69
C ASN A 169 -22.13 7.46 15.50
N ASN A 170 -21.52 7.67 16.67
CA ASN A 170 -20.91 6.64 17.51
C ASN A 170 -20.02 5.67 16.69
N VAL A 171 -19.32 6.20 15.68
CA VAL A 171 -18.47 5.38 14.79
C VAL A 171 -17.26 4.87 15.55
N MET A 172 -16.86 5.64 16.56
CA MET A 172 -15.76 5.35 17.44
C MET A 172 -16.39 4.94 18.80
N ASN A 173 -16.15 3.71 19.25
CA ASN A 173 -16.64 3.20 20.55
C ASN A 173 -16.02 3.98 21.74
N GLU A 174 -16.34 3.61 22.99
CA GLU A 174 -15.93 4.19 24.31
C GLU A 174 -14.46 4.66 24.48
N PHE A 175 -13.57 4.37 23.53
CA PHE A 175 -12.18 4.84 23.49
C PHE A 175 -11.97 6.25 22.94
N VAL A 176 -13.01 6.91 22.41
CA VAL A 176 -12.90 8.34 22.15
C VAL A 176 -13.00 9.07 23.46
N ASP A 177 -11.93 9.79 23.77
CA ASP A 177 -11.98 10.81 24.78
C ASP A 177 -12.94 11.90 24.30
N THR A 178 -14.23 11.76 24.62
CA THR A 178 -15.31 12.74 24.36
C THR A 178 -15.00 14.11 24.96
N HIS A 179 -13.89 14.21 25.69
CA HIS A 179 -13.33 15.43 26.25
C HIS A 179 -12.26 16.10 25.37
N LEU A 180 -12.04 15.68 24.13
CA LEU A 180 -11.19 16.40 23.18
C LEU A 180 -11.73 17.82 22.93
N LYS A 181 -11.10 18.82 23.57
CA LYS A 181 -11.46 20.24 23.46
C LYS A 181 -10.69 20.93 22.34
N VAL A 182 -10.95 20.49 21.11
CA VAL A 182 -10.37 21.08 19.91
C VAL A 182 -11.45 21.91 19.21
N SER A 183 -11.17 23.17 18.90
CA SER A 183 -12.09 24.09 18.20
C SER A 183 -11.59 24.39 16.79
N ALA A 184 -12.50 24.78 15.89
CA ALA A 184 -12.15 25.16 14.52
C ALA A 184 -11.10 26.29 14.46
N ASP A 185 -11.29 27.35 15.26
CA ASP A 185 -10.35 28.47 15.34
C ASP A 185 -8.92 28.01 15.70
N LYS A 186 -8.80 27.01 16.58
CA LYS A 186 -7.50 26.47 16.99
C LYS A 186 -6.82 25.68 15.89
N LEU A 187 -7.59 24.92 15.09
CA LEU A 187 -7.06 24.21 13.93
C LEU A 187 -6.42 25.20 12.95
N GLU A 188 -7.14 26.26 12.61
CA GLU A 188 -6.68 27.28 11.66
C GLU A 188 -5.43 28.03 12.17
N GLN A 189 -5.38 28.32 13.48
CA GLN A 189 -4.27 29.06 14.08
C GLN A 189 -3.02 28.21 14.32
N THR A 190 -3.17 26.88 14.49
CA THR A 190 -2.09 25.99 14.91
C THR A 190 -1.69 25.05 13.78
N LYS A 191 -0.61 25.39 13.07
CA LYS A 191 -0.04 24.52 12.03
C LYS A 191 0.17 23.10 12.55
N GLY A 192 -0.25 22.09 11.79
CA GLY A 192 -0.13 20.67 12.14
C GLY A 192 -1.29 20.11 12.96
N LEU A 193 -2.16 20.95 13.53
CA LEU A 193 -3.25 20.48 14.38
C LEU A 193 -4.37 19.83 13.55
N LYS A 194 -4.61 20.34 12.33
CA LYS A 194 -5.50 19.71 11.34
C LYS A 194 -5.05 18.28 11.03
N GLU A 195 -3.79 18.12 10.67
CA GLU A 195 -3.18 16.83 10.35
C GLU A 195 -3.27 15.90 11.56
N ALA A 196 -2.97 16.39 12.76
CA ALA A 196 -3.03 15.58 13.99
C ALA A 196 -4.46 15.09 14.24
N LEU A 197 -5.47 15.95 14.11
CA LEU A 197 -6.88 15.55 14.30
C LEU A 197 -7.33 14.56 13.24
N PHE A 198 -7.03 14.82 11.97
CA PHE A 198 -7.41 13.94 10.88
C PHE A 198 -6.74 12.57 11.00
N PHE A 199 -5.43 12.51 11.22
CA PHE A 199 -4.73 11.23 11.32
C PHE A 199 -5.03 10.48 12.62
N TYR A 200 -5.34 11.18 13.72
CA TYR A 200 -5.92 10.55 14.92
C TYR A 200 -7.24 9.85 14.59
N LEU A 201 -8.13 10.49 13.83
CA LEU A 201 -9.38 9.89 13.37
C LEU A 201 -9.12 8.62 12.58
N ILE A 202 -8.26 8.70 11.55
CA ILE A 202 -7.94 7.56 10.68
C ILE A 202 -7.39 6.38 11.49
N ARG A 203 -6.38 6.62 12.35
CA ARG A 203 -5.81 5.55 13.17
C ARG A 203 -6.81 4.95 14.15
N THR A 204 -7.74 5.75 14.65
CA THR A 204 -8.80 5.24 15.55
C THR A 204 -9.83 4.41 14.79
N LEU A 205 -10.19 4.78 13.56
CA LEU A 205 -11.07 3.97 12.71
C LEU A 205 -10.41 2.62 12.34
N GLU A 206 -9.12 2.63 12.05
CA GLU A 206 -8.34 1.41 11.76
C GLU A 206 -8.30 0.47 12.96
N LEU A 207 -7.95 0.97 14.15
CA LEU A 207 -7.92 0.17 15.38
C LEU A 207 -9.29 -0.42 15.76
N ASN A 208 -10.38 0.25 15.40
CA ASN A 208 -11.74 -0.24 15.61
C ASN A 208 -12.25 -1.14 14.48
N ASN A 209 -11.39 -1.54 13.54
CA ASN A 209 -11.73 -2.32 12.34
C ASN A 209 -12.86 -1.69 11.50
N LYS A 210 -12.98 -0.35 11.54
CA LYS A 210 -13.95 0.43 10.75
C LYS A 210 -13.37 0.98 9.46
N LEU A 211 -12.04 0.93 9.33
CA LEU A 211 -11.30 1.33 8.15
C LEU A 211 -10.17 0.33 7.89
N ASN A 212 -10.00 -0.15 6.66
CA ASN A 212 -8.78 -0.79 6.19
C ASN A 212 -8.66 -0.65 4.66
N ARG A 213 -7.67 -1.32 4.04
CA ARG A 213 -7.45 -1.28 2.57
C ARG A 213 -8.73 -1.43 1.73
N ILE A 214 -9.61 -2.37 2.08
CA ILE A 214 -10.86 -2.67 1.33
C ILE A 214 -12.14 -2.21 2.03
N TYR A 215 -12.12 -2.04 3.35
CA TYR A 215 -13.29 -1.59 4.11
C TYR A 215 -13.21 -0.08 4.30
N THR A 216 -13.76 0.67 3.36
CA THR A 216 -13.78 2.14 3.36
C THR A 216 -15.16 2.72 3.62
N SER A 217 -16.20 1.88 3.66
CA SER A 217 -17.61 2.30 3.67
C SER A 217 -18.00 3.24 4.81
N LYS A 218 -17.40 3.09 6.00
CA LYS A 218 -17.67 3.97 7.14
C LYS A 218 -17.11 5.37 6.92
N LEU A 219 -15.86 5.48 6.48
CA LEU A 219 -15.26 6.77 6.14
C LEU A 219 -15.99 7.40 4.95
N LYS A 220 -16.34 6.61 3.94
CA LYS A 220 -17.14 7.06 2.78
C LYS A 220 -18.47 7.68 3.23
N ALA A 221 -19.25 6.98 4.05
CA ALA A 221 -20.52 7.48 4.55
C ALA A 221 -20.37 8.78 5.38
N LEU A 222 -19.27 8.94 6.11
CA LEU A 222 -18.96 10.18 6.82
C LEU A 222 -18.64 11.33 5.85
N LEU A 223 -17.86 11.07 4.80
CA LEU A 223 -17.57 12.04 3.75
C LEU A 223 -18.83 12.44 2.95
N GLU A 224 -19.73 11.50 2.66
CA GLU A 224 -21.02 11.78 2.02
C GLU A 224 -21.90 12.70 2.88
N LYS A 225 -21.93 12.47 4.20
CA LYS A 225 -22.60 13.37 5.15
C LYS A 225 -21.95 14.75 5.21
N LEU A 226 -20.62 14.80 5.20
CA LEU A 226 -19.89 16.06 5.14
C LEU A 226 -20.21 16.84 3.86
N GLN A 227 -20.27 16.15 2.71
CA GLN A 227 -20.60 16.74 1.42
C GLN A 227 -22.02 17.33 1.40
N SER A 228 -23.00 16.64 2.00
CA SER A 228 -24.38 17.15 2.05
C SER A 228 -24.54 18.40 2.93
N GLN A 229 -23.64 18.58 3.90
CA GLN A 229 -23.57 19.77 4.77
C GLN A 229 -22.66 20.89 4.21
N THR A 230 -21.95 20.62 3.13
CA THR A 230 -21.05 21.60 2.49
C THR A 230 -21.84 22.48 1.54
N GLU A 231 -21.70 23.80 1.64
CA GLU A 231 -22.41 24.76 0.77
C GLU A 231 -21.61 25.12 -0.49
N SER A 232 -20.28 25.16 -0.39
CA SER A 232 -19.40 25.55 -1.50
C SER A 232 -19.34 24.46 -2.57
N ASP A 233 -19.67 24.82 -3.83
CA ASP A 233 -19.58 23.91 -4.96
C ASP A 233 -18.16 23.42 -5.23
N ALA A 234 -17.15 24.27 -4.98
CA ALA A 234 -15.75 23.89 -5.13
C ALA A 234 -15.36 22.80 -4.11
N GLU A 235 -15.76 22.98 -2.84
CA GLU A 235 -15.52 22.00 -1.78
C GLU A 235 -16.30 20.70 -2.01
N ARG A 236 -17.54 20.78 -2.53
CA ARG A 236 -18.33 19.61 -2.91
C ARG A 236 -17.66 18.77 -3.99
N ARG A 237 -17.01 19.39 -4.98
CA ARG A 237 -16.26 18.69 -6.03
C ARG A 237 -15.09 17.92 -5.44
N VAL A 238 -14.29 18.58 -4.59
CA VAL A 238 -13.17 17.94 -3.87
C VAL A 238 -13.65 16.74 -3.05
N LEU A 239 -14.76 16.89 -2.32
CA LEU A 239 -15.37 15.78 -1.57
C LEU A 239 -15.89 14.67 -2.49
N SER A 240 -16.45 15.01 -3.66
CA SER A 240 -16.93 14.02 -4.62
C SER A 240 -15.79 13.16 -5.16
N GLU A 241 -14.66 13.77 -5.48
CA GLU A 241 -13.45 13.07 -5.91
C GLU A 241 -12.91 12.16 -4.79
N ALA A 242 -12.85 12.68 -3.56
CA ALA A 242 -12.46 11.92 -2.38
C ALA A 242 -13.38 10.70 -2.15
N ILE A 243 -14.69 10.89 -2.19
CA ILE A 243 -15.70 9.82 -2.03
C ILE A 243 -15.53 8.76 -3.12
N SER A 244 -15.39 9.18 -4.38
CA SER A 244 -15.17 8.25 -5.50
C SER A 244 -13.90 7.41 -5.28
N SER A 245 -12.82 8.02 -4.81
CA SER A 245 -11.55 7.31 -4.54
C SER A 245 -11.64 6.26 -3.42
N MET A 246 -12.69 6.29 -2.59
CA MET A 246 -12.92 5.29 -1.55
C MET A 246 -13.47 3.97 -2.10
N ASP A 247 -14.06 3.99 -3.30
CA ASP A 247 -14.57 2.77 -3.97
C ASP A 247 -13.47 1.99 -4.69
N ASP A 248 -12.34 2.65 -4.94
CA ASP A 248 -11.20 2.06 -5.63
C ASP A 248 -10.20 1.40 -4.66
N TYR A 249 -9.49 0.39 -5.16
CA TYR A 249 -8.29 -0.08 -4.49
C TYR A 249 -7.26 1.07 -4.42
N PRO A 250 -6.65 1.33 -3.26
CA PRO A 250 -5.60 2.32 -3.19
C PRO A 250 -4.43 1.91 -4.10
N ALA A 251 -3.98 2.84 -4.91
CA ALA A 251 -2.86 2.68 -5.82
C ALA A 251 -1.87 3.84 -5.59
N GLY A 252 -0.60 3.46 -5.44
CA GLY A 252 0.54 4.38 -5.45
C GLY A 252 0.77 4.99 -6.83
N GLU A 253 1.82 5.80 -6.93
CA GLU A 253 2.11 6.53 -8.17
C GLU A 253 2.72 5.62 -9.24
N ARG A 254 3.76 4.83 -8.91
CA ARG A 254 4.37 3.77 -9.73
C ARG A 254 5.29 2.85 -8.91
N PRO A 255 5.53 1.60 -9.37
CA PRO A 255 4.77 0.87 -10.39
C PRO A 255 3.34 0.54 -9.92
N ALA A 256 2.40 0.41 -10.86
CA ALA A 256 1.00 0.09 -10.56
C ALA A 256 0.82 -1.32 -9.97
N GLY A 257 1.78 -2.21 -10.25
CA GLY A 257 1.74 -3.60 -9.84
C GLY A 257 2.80 -4.44 -10.54
N LEU A 258 2.80 -5.73 -10.23
CA LEU A 258 3.61 -6.74 -10.92
C LEU A 258 2.75 -7.44 -11.96
N CYS A 259 3.27 -7.65 -13.17
CA CYS A 259 2.63 -8.45 -14.21
C CYS A 259 3.54 -9.63 -14.56
N VAL A 260 3.12 -10.85 -14.20
CA VAL A 260 3.87 -12.07 -14.48
C VAL A 260 3.22 -12.82 -15.64
N VAL A 261 3.99 -13.10 -16.68
CA VAL A 261 3.53 -13.76 -17.90
C VAL A 261 4.17 -15.13 -18.00
N PHE A 262 3.38 -16.17 -17.82
CA PHE A 262 3.73 -17.56 -18.07
C PHE A 262 3.24 -17.93 -19.47
N CYS A 263 4.16 -18.13 -20.42
CA CYS A 263 3.80 -18.40 -21.81
C CYS A 263 4.50 -19.64 -22.36
N VAL A 264 3.72 -20.68 -22.70
CA VAL A 264 4.23 -21.82 -23.47
C VAL A 264 4.29 -21.39 -24.93
N THR A 265 5.50 -21.18 -25.45
CA THR A 265 5.74 -20.72 -26.83
C THR A 265 5.92 -21.89 -27.80
N ARG A 266 6.39 -23.04 -27.31
CA ARG A 266 6.55 -24.27 -28.10
C ARG A 266 5.23 -24.70 -28.75
N GLY A 267 5.25 -24.86 -30.08
CA GLY A 267 4.07 -25.28 -30.85
C GLY A 267 2.97 -24.21 -31.01
N ARG A 268 3.13 -23.00 -30.45
CA ARG A 268 2.13 -21.92 -30.51
C ARG A 268 2.60 -20.77 -31.40
N LYS A 269 2.29 -20.86 -32.70
CA LYS A 269 2.57 -19.77 -33.65
C LYS A 269 1.88 -18.48 -33.20
N GLY A 270 2.66 -17.42 -33.01
CA GLY A 270 2.17 -16.10 -32.57
C GLY A 270 2.33 -15.83 -31.08
N ALA A 271 2.78 -16.78 -30.27
CA ALA A 271 2.98 -16.60 -28.82
C ALA A 271 3.95 -15.44 -28.49
N GLU A 272 5.05 -15.30 -29.24
CA GLU A 272 5.98 -14.17 -29.09
C GLU A 272 5.30 -12.82 -29.33
N ALA A 273 4.41 -12.73 -30.33
CA ALA A 273 3.65 -11.51 -30.61
C ALA A 273 2.62 -11.20 -29.51
N GLU A 274 2.08 -12.22 -28.82
CA GLU A 274 1.22 -12.03 -27.64
C GLU A 274 2.02 -11.47 -26.47
N ILE A 275 3.22 -12.01 -26.20
CA ILE A 275 4.14 -11.53 -25.16
C ILE A 275 4.45 -10.04 -25.38
N GLU A 276 4.84 -9.66 -26.60
CA GLU A 276 5.18 -8.25 -26.90
C GLU A 276 3.99 -7.31 -26.75
N LYS A 277 2.78 -7.74 -27.09
CA LYS A 277 1.55 -6.96 -26.84
C LYS A 277 1.30 -6.77 -25.35
N VAL A 278 1.50 -7.80 -24.52
CA VAL A 278 1.34 -7.68 -23.07
C VAL A 278 2.41 -6.77 -22.46
N LYS A 279 3.68 -6.90 -22.87
CA LYS A 279 4.74 -5.97 -22.45
C LYS A 279 4.41 -4.52 -22.79
N HIS A 280 3.90 -4.27 -23.99
CA HIS A 280 3.49 -2.92 -24.40
C HIS A 280 2.30 -2.41 -23.58
N ALA A 281 1.24 -3.21 -23.45
CA ALA A 281 0.03 -2.80 -22.74
C ALA A 281 0.31 -2.60 -21.24
N PHE A 282 0.84 -3.60 -20.55
CA PHE A 282 1.04 -3.54 -19.10
C PHE A 282 2.28 -2.74 -18.73
N GLY A 283 3.41 -2.95 -19.40
CA GLY A 283 4.65 -2.24 -19.10
C GLY A 283 4.59 -0.78 -19.49
N LYS A 284 4.39 -0.50 -20.78
CA LYS A 284 4.48 0.88 -21.29
C LYS A 284 3.23 1.71 -21.01
N SER A 285 2.03 1.12 -21.14
CA SER A 285 0.78 1.88 -21.10
C SER A 285 0.18 1.96 -19.70
N LEU A 286 0.29 0.89 -18.91
CA LEU A 286 -0.29 0.80 -17.56
C LEU A 286 0.74 0.91 -16.42
N GLY A 287 2.04 0.93 -16.72
CA GLY A 287 3.09 1.14 -15.70
C GLY A 287 3.30 -0.04 -14.73
N TYR A 288 3.12 -1.27 -15.21
CA TYR A 288 3.45 -2.49 -14.47
C TYR A 288 4.90 -2.92 -14.70
N THR A 289 5.52 -3.49 -13.67
CA THR A 289 6.74 -4.27 -13.84
C THR A 289 6.39 -5.60 -14.51
N VAL A 290 6.79 -5.82 -15.75
CA VAL A 290 6.46 -7.04 -16.50
C VAL A 290 7.60 -8.06 -16.42
N GLN A 291 7.30 -9.25 -15.91
CA GLN A 291 8.19 -10.42 -15.88
C GLN A 291 7.67 -11.49 -16.82
N ILE A 292 8.55 -12.04 -17.66
CA ILE A 292 8.20 -13.08 -18.62
C ILE A 292 8.89 -14.37 -18.24
N GLU A 293 8.10 -15.44 -18.23
CA GLU A 293 8.55 -16.81 -18.08
C GLU A 293 8.09 -17.63 -19.29
N GLU A 294 9.04 -17.99 -20.15
CA GLU A 294 8.77 -18.76 -21.36
C GLU A 294 8.92 -20.26 -21.10
N ASN A 295 7.94 -21.02 -21.60
CA ASN A 295 7.88 -22.48 -21.48
C ASN A 295 8.06 -22.98 -20.03
N PRO A 296 7.24 -22.49 -19.07
CA PRO A 296 7.33 -22.94 -17.69
C PRO A 296 6.93 -24.41 -17.56
N ASP A 297 7.66 -25.13 -16.72
CA ASP A 297 7.25 -26.42 -16.16
C ASP A 297 6.73 -26.22 -14.71
N MET A 298 6.40 -27.33 -14.04
CA MET A 298 5.88 -27.28 -12.68
C MET A 298 6.91 -26.73 -11.68
N GLU A 299 8.19 -27.07 -11.83
CA GLU A 299 9.25 -26.60 -10.95
C GLU A 299 9.38 -25.07 -11.03
N LYS A 300 9.27 -24.52 -12.25
CA LYS A 300 9.34 -23.08 -12.50
C LYS A 300 8.19 -22.32 -11.87
N LEU A 301 6.97 -22.88 -11.92
CA LEU A 301 5.81 -22.28 -11.24
C LEU A 301 6.01 -22.26 -9.71
N GLU A 302 6.54 -23.33 -9.13
CA GLU A 302 6.84 -23.40 -7.69
C GLU A 302 8.03 -22.50 -7.30
N GLU A 303 8.99 -22.28 -8.19
CA GLU A 303 10.03 -21.26 -8.04
C GLU A 303 9.43 -19.86 -7.97
N TYR A 304 8.49 -19.51 -8.87
CA TYR A 304 7.82 -18.22 -8.84
C TYR A 304 6.98 -18.02 -7.57
N LEU A 305 6.28 -19.04 -7.10
CA LEU A 305 5.56 -18.95 -5.82
C LEU A 305 6.50 -18.67 -4.65
N ARG A 306 7.71 -19.23 -4.65
CA ARG A 306 8.75 -18.91 -3.65
C ARG A 306 9.31 -17.49 -3.85
N LEU A 307 9.56 -17.10 -5.09
CA LEU A 307 10.02 -15.75 -5.44
C LEU A 307 9.04 -14.68 -4.96
N LEU A 308 7.75 -14.85 -5.22
CA LEU A 308 6.70 -13.89 -4.85
C LEU A 308 6.47 -13.79 -3.34
N ARG A 309 7.07 -14.67 -2.53
CA ARG A 309 7.13 -14.55 -1.05
C ARG A 309 8.29 -13.67 -0.57
N LYS A 310 9.18 -13.20 -1.46
CA LYS A 310 10.26 -12.30 -1.07
C LYS A 310 9.68 -10.94 -0.63
N PRO A 311 10.22 -10.29 0.43
CA PRO A 311 9.56 -9.13 1.03
C PRO A 311 9.41 -7.92 0.11
N LYS A 312 10.25 -7.77 -0.92
CA LYS A 312 10.10 -6.66 -1.89
C LYS A 312 8.72 -6.62 -2.57
N TYR A 313 8.05 -7.77 -2.71
CA TYR A 313 6.77 -7.84 -3.40
C TYR A 313 5.60 -7.28 -2.58
N LYS A 314 5.77 -7.12 -1.27
CA LYS A 314 4.73 -6.55 -0.37
C LYS A 314 4.40 -5.10 -0.68
N TYR A 315 5.25 -4.42 -1.44
CA TYR A 315 5.10 -3.01 -1.79
C TYR A 315 4.32 -2.78 -3.09
N TYR A 316 4.13 -3.82 -3.91
CA TYR A 316 3.30 -3.72 -5.10
C TYR A 316 1.82 -3.64 -4.73
N ASP A 317 1.09 -2.72 -5.36
CA ASP A 317 -0.33 -2.50 -5.06
C ASP A 317 -1.29 -3.49 -5.71
N SER A 318 -0.83 -4.18 -6.76
CA SER A 318 -1.60 -5.18 -7.49
C SER A 318 -0.69 -6.23 -8.12
N ILE A 319 -1.29 -7.37 -8.49
CA ILE A 319 -0.61 -8.38 -9.29
C ILE A 319 -1.49 -8.91 -10.42
N VAL A 320 -0.89 -9.06 -11.58
CA VAL A 320 -1.51 -9.60 -12.79
C VAL A 320 -0.76 -10.85 -13.20
N TYR A 321 -1.50 -11.91 -13.50
CA TYR A 321 -0.96 -13.14 -14.03
C TYR A 321 -1.53 -13.40 -15.42
N TRP A 322 -0.65 -13.64 -16.37
CA TRP A 322 -1.00 -14.16 -17.68
C TRP A 322 -0.55 -15.62 -17.76
N PHE A 323 -1.49 -16.51 -18.03
CA PHE A 323 -1.21 -17.91 -18.35
C PHE A 323 -1.61 -18.15 -19.81
N MET A 324 -0.61 -18.26 -20.68
CA MET A 324 -0.78 -18.40 -22.12
C MET A 324 -0.26 -19.78 -22.56
N SER A 325 -1.16 -20.72 -22.85
CA SER A 325 -0.77 -22.08 -23.19
C SER A 325 -1.86 -22.81 -23.99
N HIS A 326 -1.57 -24.05 -24.40
CA HIS A 326 -2.65 -24.98 -24.72
C HIS A 326 -3.39 -25.39 -23.45
N GLY A 327 -4.59 -25.96 -23.60
CA GLY A 327 -5.41 -26.36 -22.47
C GLY A 327 -6.84 -26.68 -22.86
N SER A 328 -7.68 -26.72 -21.83
CA SER A 328 -9.12 -26.85 -21.93
C SER A 328 -9.81 -25.82 -21.01
N GLU A 329 -11.13 -25.93 -20.88
CA GLU A 329 -11.89 -25.12 -19.93
C GLU A 329 -11.37 -25.25 -18.49
N GLU A 330 -10.94 -26.45 -18.09
CA GLU A 330 -10.54 -26.75 -16.71
C GLU A 330 -9.03 -26.89 -16.51
N THR A 331 -8.25 -27.08 -17.58
CA THR A 331 -6.82 -27.39 -17.47
C THR A 331 -5.96 -26.51 -18.35
N MET A 332 -4.71 -26.31 -17.94
CA MET A 332 -3.66 -25.68 -18.74
C MET A 332 -2.50 -26.66 -18.90
N GLU A 333 -1.86 -26.64 -20.07
CA GLU A 333 -0.73 -27.50 -20.40
C GLU A 333 0.59 -26.72 -20.25
N LEU A 334 1.54 -27.30 -19.51
CA LEU A 334 2.88 -26.77 -19.29
C LEU A 334 3.85 -27.23 -20.39
N ALA A 335 5.08 -26.72 -20.39
CA ALA A 335 6.06 -27.01 -21.44
C ALA A 335 6.56 -28.46 -21.47
N ASP A 336 6.43 -29.18 -20.36
CA ASP A 336 6.72 -30.61 -20.20
C ASP A 336 5.52 -31.50 -20.59
N GLY A 337 4.41 -30.90 -21.04
CA GLY A 337 3.17 -31.60 -21.37
C GLY A 337 2.30 -31.93 -20.15
N TYR A 338 2.73 -31.56 -18.94
CA TYR A 338 1.93 -31.75 -17.74
C TYR A 338 0.68 -30.85 -17.77
N ARG A 339 -0.46 -31.40 -17.35
CA ARG A 339 -1.72 -30.65 -17.27
C ARG A 339 -2.08 -30.34 -15.83
N ILE A 340 -2.25 -29.06 -15.55
CA ILE A 340 -2.62 -28.58 -14.22
C ILE A 340 -4.03 -27.98 -14.25
N GLU A 341 -4.77 -28.18 -13.17
CA GLU A 341 -6.11 -27.62 -13.02
C GLU A 341 -6.05 -26.10 -12.83
N ARG A 342 -6.86 -25.37 -13.60
CA ARG A 342 -6.96 -23.91 -13.55
C ARG A 342 -7.32 -23.40 -12.15
N LYS A 343 -8.24 -24.07 -11.45
CA LYS A 343 -8.66 -23.65 -10.11
C LYS A 343 -7.53 -23.83 -9.08
N ALA A 344 -6.77 -24.92 -9.19
CA ALA A 344 -5.64 -25.18 -8.31
C ALA A 344 -4.54 -24.12 -8.46
N ILE A 345 -4.20 -23.74 -9.70
CA ILE A 345 -3.17 -22.71 -9.92
C ILE A 345 -3.64 -21.33 -9.47
N ILE A 346 -4.89 -20.93 -9.78
CA ILE A 346 -5.47 -19.67 -9.32
C ILE A 346 -5.45 -19.61 -7.78
N HIS A 347 -5.84 -20.70 -7.10
CA HIS A 347 -5.81 -20.76 -5.64
C HIS A 347 -4.40 -20.56 -5.08
N LYS A 348 -3.40 -21.30 -5.59
CA LYS A 348 -2.00 -21.17 -5.16
C LYS A 348 -1.46 -19.75 -5.25
N PHE A 349 -1.73 -19.05 -6.35
CA PHE A 349 -1.30 -17.67 -6.55
C PHE A 349 -2.18 -16.63 -5.83
N SER A 350 -3.37 -17.02 -5.37
CA SER A 350 -4.30 -16.14 -4.64
C SER A 350 -3.95 -15.98 -3.16
N ILE A 351 -3.37 -17.02 -2.54
CA ILE A 351 -3.09 -17.06 -1.10
C ILE A 351 -1.73 -16.45 -0.69
N LEU A 352 -1.08 -15.70 -1.58
CA LEU A 352 0.19 -15.03 -1.26
C LEU A 352 -0.04 -13.82 -0.33
N ASP A 353 0.59 -13.86 0.85
CA ASP A 353 0.43 -12.88 1.94
C ASP A 353 0.75 -11.45 1.52
N HIS A 354 1.83 -11.25 0.75
CA HIS A 354 2.26 -9.92 0.26
C HIS A 354 1.23 -9.20 -0.62
N PHE A 355 0.25 -9.94 -1.12
CA PHE A 355 -0.84 -9.43 -1.94
C PHE A 355 -2.21 -9.59 -1.27
N ARG A 356 -2.28 -9.90 0.04
CA ARG A 356 -3.55 -9.98 0.78
C ARG A 356 -4.29 -8.64 0.68
N LYS A 357 -5.61 -8.68 0.45
CA LYS A 357 -6.47 -7.49 0.23
C LYS A 357 -6.07 -6.61 -0.98
N LYS A 358 -5.13 -7.05 -1.82
CA LYS A 358 -4.77 -6.38 -3.08
C LYS A 358 -5.45 -7.07 -4.27
N PRO A 359 -5.77 -6.34 -5.35
CA PRO A 359 -6.35 -6.94 -6.54
C PRO A 359 -5.38 -7.91 -7.19
N LYS A 360 -5.90 -9.08 -7.56
CA LYS A 360 -5.20 -10.16 -8.25
C LYS A 360 -5.97 -10.47 -9.52
N ILE A 361 -5.36 -10.24 -10.68
CA ILE A 361 -6.03 -10.35 -11.96
C ILE A 361 -5.43 -11.53 -12.73
N PHE A 362 -6.27 -12.44 -13.19
CA PHE A 362 -5.84 -13.63 -13.92
C PHE A 362 -6.37 -13.59 -15.36
N PHE A 363 -5.45 -13.61 -16.32
CA PHE A 363 -5.75 -13.80 -17.73
C PHE A 363 -5.37 -15.22 -18.14
N MET A 364 -6.37 -16.04 -18.48
CA MET A 364 -6.18 -17.44 -18.89
C MET A 364 -6.38 -17.56 -20.40
N ALA A 365 -5.30 -17.42 -21.17
CA ALA A 365 -5.29 -17.47 -22.62
C ALA A 365 -5.00 -18.89 -23.11
N GLN A 366 -6.02 -19.75 -23.00
CA GLN A 366 -5.99 -21.15 -23.42
C GLN A 366 -7.29 -21.52 -24.14
N CYS A 367 -7.25 -22.60 -24.92
CA CYS A 367 -8.46 -23.15 -25.54
C CYS A 367 -9.49 -23.50 -24.45
N GLN A 368 -10.76 -23.12 -24.64
CA GLN A 368 -11.86 -23.47 -23.72
C GLN A 368 -12.72 -24.63 -24.26
N GLY A 369 -12.11 -25.50 -25.07
CA GLY A 369 -12.78 -26.58 -25.80
C GLY A 369 -12.63 -26.42 -27.32
N ASN A 370 -13.38 -27.25 -28.06
CA ASN A 370 -13.25 -27.37 -29.52
C ASN A 370 -14.42 -26.73 -30.29
N SER A 371 -15.32 -26.03 -29.59
CA SER A 371 -16.48 -25.38 -30.18
C SER A 371 -16.05 -24.23 -31.09
N THR A 372 -16.47 -24.27 -32.36
CA THR A 372 -16.20 -23.20 -33.32
C THR A 372 -17.37 -22.22 -33.34
N ILE A 373 -17.13 -20.98 -32.94
CA ILE A 373 -18.12 -19.90 -33.07
C ILE A 373 -18.09 -19.39 -34.51
N ARG A 374 -19.16 -19.63 -35.27
CA ARG A 374 -19.31 -19.06 -36.61
C ARG A 374 -19.77 -17.61 -36.50
N LEU A 375 -18.85 -16.66 -36.71
CA LEU A 375 -19.18 -15.26 -36.82
C LEU A 375 -19.89 -15.02 -38.17
N ARG A 376 -21.19 -14.75 -38.15
CA ARG A 376 -21.89 -14.22 -39.33
C ARG A 376 -21.54 -12.74 -39.44
N ARG A 377 -20.84 -12.35 -40.51
CA ARG A 377 -20.74 -10.94 -40.87
C ARG A 377 -22.16 -10.42 -41.11
N LYS A 378 -22.49 -9.29 -40.51
CA LYS A 378 -23.71 -8.55 -40.81
C LYS A 378 -23.66 -8.22 -42.30
N SER A 379 -24.57 -8.77 -43.09
CA SER A 379 -24.72 -8.39 -44.50
C SER A 379 -25.11 -6.91 -44.55
N GLU A 380 -24.35 -6.14 -45.33
CA GLU A 380 -24.57 -4.70 -45.57
C GLU A 380 -25.94 -4.40 -46.17
#